data_AF-A0A844KCD4-F1
#
_entry.id   AF-A0A844KCD4-F1
#
_cell.length_a   1.000
_cell.length_b   1.000
_cell.length_c   1.000
_cell.angle_alpha   90.00
_cell.angle_beta   90.00
_cell.angle_gamma   90.00
#
_symmetry.space_group_name_H-M   'P 1'
#
loop_
_entity.id
_entity.type
_entity.pdbx_description
1 polymer ?
#
loop_
_entity_poly.entity_id
_entity_poly.type
_entity_poly.pdbx_seq_one_letter_code
_entity_poly.pdbx_strand_id
1 'polypeptide(L)' 'MKPYNYLTYILDEIRKMGVFPETEEMDKLLPWSKDLPDEVRTKYKK' A
#
# COMPACT_ATOMS: atom_id res chain seq x y z
N MET A 1 11.03 -8.92 3.61
CA MET A 1 10.89 -7.45 3.66
C MET A 1 10.73 -7.03 5.10
N LYS A 2 11.28 -5.87 5.49
CA LYS A 2 10.99 -5.29 6.80
C LYS A 2 9.54 -4.76 6.76
N PRO A 3 8.70 -4.97 7.80
CA PRO A 3 7.30 -4.51 7.83
C PRO A 3 7.13 -3.01 7.54
N TYR A 4 8.16 -2.24 7.90
CA TYR A 4 8.19 -0.78 7.79
C TYR A 4 8.19 -0.23 6.36
N ASN A 5 8.61 -1.03 5.36
CA ASN A 5 8.64 -0.55 3.97
C ASN A 5 7.23 -0.28 3.42
N TYR A 6 6.26 -1.09 3.85
CA TYR A 6 4.86 -0.92 3.44
C TYR A 6 4.24 0.34 4.05
N LEU A 7 4.60 0.67 5.30
CA LEU A 7 4.16 1.90 5.95
C LEU A 7 4.69 3.15 5.23
N THR A 8 5.97 3.16 4.83
CA THR A 8 6.54 4.27 4.06
C THR A 8 5.82 4.44 2.71
N TYR A 9 5.54 3.33 2.02
CA TYR A 9 4.79 3.35 0.77
C TYR A 9 3.39 3.97 0.95
N ILE A 10 2.63 3.54 1.96
CA ILE A 10 1.30 4.12 2.25
C ILE A 10 1.41 5.62 2.53
N LEU A 11 2.37 6.04 3.35
CA LEU A 11 2.54 7.44 3.72
C LEU A 11 2.88 8.32 2.50
N ASP A 12 3.72 7.83 1.58
CA ASP A 12 4.02 8.53 0.33
C ASP A 12 2.80 8.59 -0.59
N GLU A 13 2.01 7.52 -0.68
CA GLU A 13 0.85 7.46 -1.56
C GLU A 13 -0.31 8.34 -1.07
N ILE A 14 -0.57 8.35 0.25
CA ILE A 14 -1.51 9.29 0.89
C ILE A 14 -1.04 10.73 0.67
N ARG A 15 0.27 10.99 0.74
CA ARG A 15 0.83 12.33 0.53
C ARG A 15 0.67 12.81 -0.92
N LYS A 16 0.73 11.91 -1.92
CA LYS A 16 0.47 12.24 -3.33
C LYS A 16 -1.00 12.52 -3.60
N MET A 17 -1.91 11.83 -2.90
CA MET A 17 -3.35 12.00 -3.09
C MET A 17 -3.86 13.35 -2.55
N GLY A 18 -3.19 13.92 -1.53
CA GLY A 18 -3.45 15.28 -1.01
C GLY A 18 -4.77 15.44 -0.25
N VAL A 19 -5.81 14.68 -0.62
CA VAL A 19 -7.07 14.46 0.07
C VAL A 19 -7.06 13.01 0.57
N PHE A 20 -7.63 12.75 1.75
CA PHE A 20 -7.73 11.39 2.26
C PHE A 20 -8.52 10.53 1.25
N PRO A 21 -7.96 9.40 0.78
CA PRO A 21 -8.59 8.61 -0.27
C PRO A 21 -9.95 8.07 0.17
N GLU A 22 -10.88 7.95 -0.79
CA GLU A 22 -12.10 7.20 -0.56
C GLU A 22 -11.79 5.71 -0.35
N THR A 23 -12.71 4.99 0.28
CA THR A 23 -12.52 3.57 0.65
C THR A 23 -12.06 2.69 -0.50
N GLU A 24 -12.50 2.95 -1.73
CA GLU A 24 -12.07 2.19 -2.92
C GLU A 24 -10.61 2.44 -3.32
N GLU A 25 -10.14 3.68 -3.18
CA GLU A 25 -8.74 4.03 -3.44
C GLU A 25 -7.83 3.52 -2.32
N MET A 26 -8.33 3.57 -1.07
CA MET A 26 -7.63 3.02 0.07
C MET A 26 -7.49 1.50 -0.03
N ASP A 27 -8.53 0.79 -0.48
CA ASP A 27 -8.49 -0.66 -0.69
C ASP A 27 -7.41 -1.07 -1.69
N LYS A 28 -7.14 -0.23 -2.69
CA LYS A 28 -6.06 -0.46 -3.67
C LYS A 28 -4.66 -0.30 -3.07
N LEU A 29 -4.52 0.40 -1.95
CA LEU A 29 -3.24 0.57 -1.24
C LEU A 29 -2.95 -0.59 -0.28
N LEU A 30 -3.97 -1.38 0.10
CA LEU A 30 -3.87 -2.43 1.11
C LEU A 30 -3.12 -3.66 0.59
N PRO A 31 -2.38 -4.42 1.43
CA PRO A 31 -1.47 -5.50 0.98
C PRO A 31 -2.12 -6.63 0.17
N TRP A 32 -3.46 -6.72 0.21
CA TRP A 32 -4.28 -7.67 -0.53
C TRP A 32 -4.83 -7.11 -1.86
N SER A 33 -4.55 -5.85 -2.18
CA SER A 33 -4.86 -5.22 -3.45
C SER A 33 -4.15 -5.92 -4.61
N LYS A 34 -4.84 -6.03 -5.73
CA LYS A 34 -4.28 -6.58 -6.99
C LYS A 34 -3.36 -5.60 -7.71
N ASP A 35 -3.45 -4.31 -7.39
CA ASP A 35 -2.72 -3.23 -8.07
C ASP A 35 -1.40 -2.85 -7.37
N LEU A 36 -1.04 -3.53 -6.28
CA LEU A 36 0.21 -3.26 -5.55
C LEU A 36 1.44 -3.77 -6.33
N PRO A 37 2.51 -2.97 -6.42
CA PRO A 37 3.79 -3.42 -6.94
C PRO A 37 4.33 -4.64 -6.17
N ASP A 38 4.96 -5.58 -6.89
CA ASP A 38 5.55 -6.79 -6.30
C ASP A 38 6.61 -6.50 -5.22
N GLU A 39 7.19 -5.30 -5.26
CA GLU A 39 8.15 -4.80 -4.28
C GLU A 39 7.53 -4.49 -2.92
N VAL A 40 6.24 -4.15 -2.85
CA VAL A 40 5.50 -3.85 -1.61
C VAL A 40 4.53 -4.95 -1.24
N ARG A 41 4.24 -5.87 -2.16
CA ARG A 41 3.55 -7.13 -1.88
C ARG A 41 4.39 -7.93 -0.89
N THR A 42 4.01 -7.89 0.39
CA THR A 42 4.54 -8.83 1.37
C THR A 42 4.17 -10.22 0.89
N LYS A 43 5.13 -10.91 0.27
CA LYS A 43 5.00 -12.33 -0.06
C LYS A 43 4.73 -13.05 1.25
N TYR A 44 3.46 -13.37 1.51
CA TYR A 44 3.07 -14.34 2.51
C TYR A 44 3.80 -15.64 2.13
N LYS A 45 4.91 -15.92 2.82
CA LYS A 45 5.45 -17.27 2.84
C LYS A 45 4.46 -18.06 3.71
N LYS A 46 3.74 -18.95 3.03
CA LYS A 46 2.86 -19.96 3.60
C LYS A 46 3.58 -20.79 4.65
#